data_AF-A0A3S3SUG0-F1
#
_entry.id   AF-A0A3S3SUG0-F1
#
_cell.length_a   1.000
_cell.length_b   1.000
_cell.length_c   1.000
_cell.angle_alpha   90.00
_cell.angle_beta   90.00
_cell.angle_gamma   90.00
#
_symmetry.space_group_name_H-M   'P 1'
#
loop_
_entity.id
_entity.type
_entity.pdbx_description
1 polymer ?
#
loop_
_entity_poly.entity_id
_entity_poly.type
_entity_poly.pdbx_seq_one_letter_code
_entity_poly.pdbx_strand_id
1 'polypeptide(L)' 'MDINYLIESGLLEQYAKHELSGEQAVEIEELLQTSLELGEALEKIYLRLERNEHGENND' A
#
# COMPACT_ATOMS: atom_id res chain seq x y z
N MET A 1 9.70 -11.51 -5.09
CA MET A 1 9.80 -10.06 -4.82
C MET A 1 9.79 -9.87 -3.31
N ASP A 2 10.60 -8.96 -2.75
CA ASP A 2 10.67 -8.73 -1.30
C ASP A 2 9.68 -7.66 -0.83
N ILE A 3 9.09 -7.85 0.35
CA ILE A 3 8.13 -6.92 0.96
C ILE A 3 8.79 -5.56 1.21
N ASN A 4 10.03 -5.56 1.71
CA ASN A 4 10.79 -4.34 1.95
C ASN A 4 10.97 -3.53 0.65
N TYR A 5 11.23 -4.19 -0.47
CA TYR A 5 11.34 -3.53 -1.76
C TYR A 5 10.03 -2.86 -2.16
N LEU A 6 8.88 -3.53 -2.01
CA LEU A 6 7.55 -2.97 -2.35
C LEU A 6 7.21 -1.71 -1.54
N ILE A 7 7.64 -1.68 -0.27
CA ILE A 7 7.45 -0.54 0.63
C ILE A 7 8.43 0.59 0.26
N GLU A 8 9.72 0.29 0.16
CA GLU A 8 10.77 1.28 -0.12
C GLU A 8 10.65 1.90 -1.52
N SER A 9 10.20 1.13 -2.51
CA SER A 9 9.98 1.62 -3.86
C SER A 9 8.68 2.41 -4.02
N GLY A 10 7.84 2.48 -2.98
CA GLY A 10 6.53 3.12 -3.03
C GLY A 10 5.49 2.40 -3.90
N LEU A 11 5.77 1.17 -4.34
CA LEU A 11 4.82 0.37 -5.13
C LEU A 11 3.58 0.02 -4.31
N LEU A 12 3.76 -0.31 -3.03
CA LEU A 12 2.65 -0.60 -2.14
C LEU A 12 1.77 0.62 -1.89
N GLU A 13 2.35 1.82 -1.89
CA GLU A 13 1.59 3.08 -1.78
C GLU A 13 0.80 3.40 -3.05
N GLN A 14 1.42 3.21 -4.23
CA GLN A 14 0.72 3.36 -5.51
C GLN A 14 -0.43 2.35 -5.66
N TYR A 15 -0.21 1.12 -5.19
CA TYR A 15 -1.26 0.10 -5.12
C TYR A 15 -2.42 0.55 -4.22
N ALA A 16 -2.11 1.04 -3.00
CA ALA A 16 -3.11 1.56 -2.07
C ALA A 16 -3.95 2.72 -2.65
N LYS A 17 -3.33 3.59 -3.46
CA LYS A 17 -4.00 4.70 -4.15
C LYS A 17 -4.72 4.31 -5.44
N HIS A 18 -4.70 3.02 -5.81
CA HIS A 18 -5.22 2.51 -7.08
C HIS A 18 -4.54 3.12 -8.32
N GLU A 19 -3.31 3.61 -8.15
CA GLU A 19 -2.47 4.18 -9.23
C GLU A 19 -1.58 3.11 -9.88
N LEU A 20 -1.45 1.95 -9.23
CA LEU A 20 -0.72 0.80 -9.78
C LEU A 20 -1.65 -0.09 -10.60
N SER A 21 -1.18 -0.58 -11.75
CA SER A 21 -1.95 -1.45 -12.65
C SER A 21 -1.03 -2.41 -13.42
N GLY A 22 -1.60 -3.50 -13.93
CA GLY A 22 -0.88 -4.52 -14.69
C GLY A 22 -0.21 -5.57 -13.82
N GLU A 23 0.89 -6.15 -14.31
CA GLU A 23 1.56 -7.31 -13.69
C GLU A 23 1.97 -7.04 -12.22
N GLN A 24 2.47 -5.85 -11.93
CA GLN A 24 2.90 -5.48 -10.57
C GLN A 24 1.75 -5.43 -9.55
N ALA A 25 0.54 -5.05 -9.99
CA ALA A 25 -0.63 -5.04 -9.11
C ALA A 25 -1.07 -6.47 -8.78
N VAL A 26 -1.04 -7.37 -9.78
CA VAL A 26 -1.37 -8.79 -9.61
C VAL A 26 -0.37 -9.46 -8.66
N GLU A 27 0.93 -9.19 -8.82
CA GLU A 27 1.96 -9.73 -7.92
C GLU A 27 1.74 -9.30 -6.47
N ILE A 28 1.35 -8.04 -6.23
CA ILE A 28 1.01 -7.55 -4.89
C ILE A 28 -0.22 -8.26 -4.34
N GLU A 29 -1.26 -8.48 -5.15
CA GLU A 29 -2.46 -9.24 -4.75
C GLU A 29 -2.12 -10.67 -4.32
N GLU A 30 -1.29 -11.37 -5.11
CA GLU A 30 -0.86 -12.73 -4.78
C GLU A 30 -0.03 -12.79 -3.49
N LEU A 31 0.85 -11.79 -3.29
CA LEU A 31 1.63 -11.68 -2.06
C LEU A 31 0.75 -11.36 -0.85
N LEU A 32 -0.29 -10.54 -1.00
CA LEU A 32 -1.23 -10.23 0.08
C LEU A 32 -2.00 -11.46 0.55
N GLN A 33 -2.26 -12.43 -0.32
CA GLN A 33 -2.92 -13.68 0.07
C GLN A 33 -2.05 -14.58 0.95
N THR A 34 -0.73 -14.43 0.88
CA THR A 34 0.23 -15.34 1.53
C THR A 34 1.05 -14.66 2.63
N SER A 35 1.14 -13.33 2.61
CA SER A 35 1.97 -12.53 3.52
C SER A 35 1.12 -11.62 4.39
N LEU A 36 0.97 -12.01 5.67
CA LEU A 36 0.34 -11.20 6.70
C LEU A 36 1.06 -9.85 6.88
N GLU A 37 2.40 -9.89 6.87
CA GLU A 37 3.25 -8.73 7.10
C GLU A 37 3.06 -7.65 6.02
N LEU A 38 2.85 -8.07 4.76
CA LEU A 38 2.52 -7.17 3.67
C LEU A 38 1.12 -6.56 3.85
N GLY A 39 0.15 -7.34 4.33
CA GLY A 39 -1.19 -6.87 4.67
C GLY A 39 -1.16 -5.79 5.77
N GLU A 40 -0.38 -6.00 6.83
CA GLU A 40 -0.19 -5.01 7.90
C GLU A 40 0.51 -3.74 7.39
N ALA A 41 1.49 -3.88 6.48
CA ALA A 41 2.14 -2.73 5.85
C ALA A 41 1.16 -1.92 4.99
N LEU A 42 0.30 -2.61 4.23
CA LEU A 42 -0.73 -1.99 3.40
C LEU A 42 -1.79 -1.26 4.25
N GLU A 43 -2.26 -1.88 5.34
CA GLU A 43 -3.21 -1.25 6.27
C GLU A 43 -2.65 0.06 6.87
N LYS A 44 -1.37 0.06 7.27
CA LYS A 44 -0.70 1.29 7.76
C LYS A 44 -0.66 2.40 6.72
N ILE A 45 -0.52 2.05 5.44
CA ILE A 45 -0.58 3.02 4.34
C ILE A 45 -2.00 3.57 4.21
N TYR A 46 -3.03 2.72 4.21
CA TYR A 46 -4.43 3.16 4.17
C TYR A 46 -4.78 4.11 5.32
N LEU A 47 -4.36 3.79 6.56
CA LEU A 47 -4.57 4.67 7.71
C LEU A 47 -3.88 6.03 7.56
N ARG A 48 -2.70 6.07 6.91
CA ARG A 48 -2.01 7.33 6.61
C ARG A 48 -2.72 8.12 5.52
N LEU A 49 -3.21 7.46 4.48
CA LEU A 49 -3.96 8.10 3.40
C LEU A 49 -5.26 8.72 3.93
N GLU A 50 -6.03 7.96 4.72
CA GLU A 50 -7.26 8.45 5.37
C GLU A 50 -6.97 9.65 6.29
N ARG A 51 -5.87 9.60 7.05
CA ARG A 51 -5.46 10.71 7.92
C ARG A 51 -5.02 11.94 7.12
N ASN A 52 -4.37 11.76 5.99
CA ASN A 52 -3.96 12.87 5.12
C ASN A 52 -5.17 13.50 4.41
N GLU A 53 -6.17 12.71 4.02
CA GLU A 53 -7.41 13.22 3.43
C GLU A 53 -8.30 13.95 4.46
N HIS A 54 -8.33 13.51 5.71
CA HIS A 54 -9.06 14.18 6.80
C HIS A 54 -8.23 15.22 7.58
N GLY A 55 -6.97 15.45 7.21
CA GLY A 55 -6.01 16.27 7.95
C GLY A 55 -6.01 17.77 7.62
N GLU A 56 -6.78 18.25 6.66
CA GLU A 56 -6.82 19.67 6.26
C GLU A 56 -8.00 20.48 6.85
N ASN A 57 -8.71 19.97 7.87
CA ASN A 57 -9.75 20.75 8.56
C ASN A 57 -9.56 20.69 10.08
N ASN A 58 -8.63 21.47 10.64
CA ASN A 58 -8.71 22.03 11.99
C ASN A 58 -7.57 23.05 12.16
N ASP A 59 -7.80 24.26 11.66
CA ASP A 59 -7.25 25.51 12.24
C ASP A 59 -8.36 26.15 13.09
#